data_AF-A0A7C6RLI0-F1
#
_entry.id   AF-A0A7C6RLI0-F1
#
_cell.length_a   1.000
_cell.length_b   1.000
_cell.length_c   1.000
_cell.angle_alpha   90.00
_cell.angle_beta   90.00
_cell.angle_gamma   90.00
#
_symmetry.space_group_name_H-M   'P 1'
#
loop_
_entity.id
_entity.type
_entity.pdbx_description
1 polymer ?
#
loop_
_entity_poly.entity_id
_entity_poly.type
_entity_poly.pdbx_seq_one_letter_code
_entity_poly.pdbx_strand_id
1 'polypeptide(L)'
;GFFKDFVVESDGRHTRVINIKRRGTAPLADLVRVHALAIGSQALNSFERLKDIIDAAILPLGRGQDLYDALEFIAMVRARHQAESLAAGEEPDNSIDPEKLSEFERKSLRDAFLILGNAQKFLKYRYQPGRAN
;
A
#
# COMPACT_ATOMS: atom_id res chain seq x y z
N GLY A 1 -4.39 -18.44 -4.43
CA GLY A 1 -3.37 -18.20 -5.48
C GLY A 1 -3.17 -16.70 -5.60
N PHE A 2 -2.25 -16.15 -4.80
CA PHE A 2 -2.07 -14.73 -4.44
C PHE A 2 -3.20 -13.76 -4.80
N PHE A 3 -3.42 -13.40 -6.07
CA PHE A 3 -4.54 -12.51 -6.43
C PHE A 3 -5.90 -13.12 -6.09
N LYS A 4 -6.12 -14.45 -6.15
CA LYS A 4 -7.35 -15.06 -5.59
C LYS A 4 -7.53 -14.82 -4.08
N ASP A 5 -6.45 -14.57 -3.35
CA ASP A 5 -6.46 -14.38 -1.90
C ASP A 5 -6.56 -12.87 -1.53
N PHE A 6 -6.26 -11.97 -2.49
CA PHE A 6 -6.32 -10.51 -2.35
C PHE A 6 -7.43 -9.82 -3.17
N VAL A 7 -8.02 -10.54 -4.13
CA VAL A 7 -8.96 -10.12 -5.17
C VAL A 7 -9.97 -11.28 -5.28
N VAL A 8 -11.24 -11.12 -4.95
CA VAL A 8 -12.25 -10.61 -5.88
C VAL A 8 -13.40 -10.02 -5.06
N GLU A 9 -13.70 -8.73 -5.25
CA GLU A 9 -15.10 -8.31 -5.16
C GLU A 9 -15.69 -8.51 -6.54
N SER A 10 -16.73 -9.34 -6.62
CA SER A 10 -17.46 -9.54 -7.86
C SER A 10 -18.24 -8.25 -8.12
N ASP A 11 -17.92 -7.50 -9.16
CA ASP A 11 -18.71 -6.34 -9.60
C ASP A 11 -20.03 -6.75 -10.30
N GLY A 12 -20.44 -8.01 -10.16
CA GLY A 12 -21.57 -8.59 -10.88
C GLY A 12 -21.29 -8.91 -12.35
N ARG A 13 -20.13 -8.55 -12.92
CA ARG A 13 -19.77 -8.74 -14.34
C ARG A 13 -18.63 -9.74 -14.59
N HIS A 14 -18.31 -10.58 -13.61
CA HIS A 14 -17.22 -11.57 -13.67
C HIS A 14 -15.81 -10.98 -13.87
N THR A 15 -15.62 -9.66 -13.76
CA THR A 15 -14.29 -9.03 -13.89
C THR A 15 -13.64 -8.88 -12.51
N ARG A 16 -12.40 -9.35 -12.34
CA ARG A 16 -11.73 -9.38 -11.03
C ARG A 16 -10.95 -8.10 -10.80
N VAL A 17 -11.62 -7.06 -10.30
CA VAL A 17 -11.00 -5.76 -10.03
C VAL A 17 -10.37 -5.65 -8.63
N ILE A 18 -9.30 -4.86 -8.52
CA ILE A 18 -8.64 -4.51 -7.25
C ILE A 18 -8.93 -3.05 -6.93
N ASN A 19 -9.56 -2.80 -5.78
CA ASN A 19 -9.64 -1.43 -5.26
C ASN A 19 -8.28 -1.01 -4.65
N ILE A 20 -7.45 -0.34 -5.45
CA ILE A 20 -6.04 -0.03 -5.10
C ILE A 20 -5.92 0.96 -3.93
N LYS A 21 -6.90 1.86 -3.76
CA LYS A 21 -6.92 2.78 -2.62
C LYS A 21 -7.20 2.04 -1.32
N ARG A 22 -8.31 1.29 -1.29
CA ARG A 22 -8.79 0.60 -0.09
C ARG A 22 -7.86 -0.54 0.33
N ARG A 23 -7.24 -1.24 -0.63
CA ARG A 23 -6.35 -2.37 -0.34
C ARG A 23 -4.87 -1.98 -0.23
N GLY A 24 -4.46 -0.85 -0.81
CA GLY A 24 -3.05 -0.45 -0.92
C GLY A 24 -2.74 0.87 -0.22
N THR A 25 -2.98 2.00 -0.90
CA THR A 25 -2.48 3.31 -0.42
C THR A 25 -3.05 3.73 0.94
N ALA A 26 -4.32 3.44 1.25
CA ALA A 26 -4.91 3.78 2.54
C ALA A 26 -4.30 2.97 3.71
N PRO A 27 -4.28 1.62 3.68
CA PRO A 27 -3.66 0.85 4.77
C PRO A 27 -2.14 1.08 4.89
N LEU A 28 -1.43 1.38 3.80
CA LEU A 28 -0.03 1.82 3.88
C LEU A 28 0.11 3.15 4.64
N ALA A 29 -0.70 4.15 4.29
CA ALA A 29 -0.66 5.44 4.97
C ALA A 29 -0.99 5.31 6.46
N ASP A 30 -1.94 4.45 6.83
CA ASP A 30 -2.30 4.22 8.23
C ASP A 30 -1.17 3.51 8.99
N LEU A 31 -0.53 2.52 8.38
CA LEU A 31 0.65 1.86 8.95
C LEU A 31 1.80 2.85 9.21
N VAL A 32 2.07 3.71 8.23
CA VAL A 32 3.08 4.76 8.33
C VAL A 32 2.74 5.73 9.47
N ARG A 33 1.46 6.12 9.63
CA ARG A 33 1.03 6.99 10.72
C ARG A 33 1.26 6.39 12.10
N VAL A 34 1.02 5.08 12.27
CA VAL A 34 1.27 4.40 13.56
C VAL A 34 2.75 4.43 13.91
N HIS A 35 3.63 4.12 12.97
CA HIS A 35 5.07 4.18 13.18
C HIS A 35 5.58 5.60 13.42
N ALA A 36 5.09 6.57 12.65
CA ALA A 36 5.42 7.99 12.81
C ALA A 36 5.04 8.52 14.20
N LEU A 37 3.85 8.14 14.69
CA LEU A 37 3.39 8.49 16.03
C LEU A 37 4.32 7.91 17.10
N ALA A 38 4.76 6.66 16.94
CA ALA A 38 5.63 5.99 17.91
C ALA A 38 7.02 6.63 18.04
N ILE A 39 7.47 7.37 17.02
CA ILE A 39 8.75 8.11 17.04
C ILE A 39 8.57 9.62 17.23
N GLY A 40 7.33 10.10 17.42
CA GLY A 40 7.04 11.52 17.61
C GLY A 40 7.22 12.40 16.37
N SER A 41 7.21 11.82 15.16
CA SER A 41 7.35 12.55 13.90
C SER A 41 6.24 13.60 13.74
N GLN A 42 6.64 14.82 13.34
CA GLN A 42 5.73 15.94 13.04
C GLN A 42 5.41 16.04 11.53
N ALA A 43 5.95 15.14 10.72
CA ALA A 43 5.75 15.15 9.28
C ALA A 43 4.26 14.97 8.90
N LEU A 44 3.84 15.67 7.84
CA LEU A 44 2.44 15.68 7.40
C LEU A 44 2.16 14.65 6.31
N ASN A 45 3.08 14.49 5.36
CA ASN A 45 2.93 13.53 4.27
C ASN A 45 3.60 12.18 4.59
N SER A 46 3.14 11.12 3.94
CA SER A 46 3.58 9.76 4.23
C SER A 46 5.04 9.49 3.87
N PHE A 47 5.58 10.16 2.84
CA PHE A 47 6.97 9.96 2.41
C PHE A 47 7.96 10.58 3.40
N GLU A 48 7.67 11.77 3.92
CA GLU A 48 8.45 12.37 5.01
C GLU A 48 8.38 11.54 6.28
N ARG A 49 7.18 11.07 6.67
CA ARG A 49 7.04 10.16 7.82
C ARG A 49 7.88 8.90 7.64
N LEU A 50 7.92 8.33 6.44
CA LEU A 50 8.75 7.15 6.14
C LEU A 50 10.24 7.44 6.27
N LYS A 51 10.71 8.61 5.85
CA LYS A 51 12.11 9.03 6.07
C LYS A 51 12.42 9.10 7.56
N ASP A 52 11.58 9.77 8.35
CA ASP A 52 11.74 9.84 9.81
C ASP A 52 11.75 8.43 10.45
N ILE A 53 10.89 7.51 9.97
CA ILE A 53 10.83 6.12 10.45
C ILE A 53 12.11 5.33 10.11
N ILE A 54 12.64 5.53 8.90
CA ILE A 54 13.90 4.92 8.46
C ILE A 54 15.05 5.41 9.34
N ASP A 55 15.13 6.73 9.56
CA ASP A 55 16.19 7.36 10.36
C ASP A 55 16.12 6.95 11.83
N ALA A 56 14.91 6.78 12.38
CA ALA A 56 14.70 6.30 13.74
C ALA A 56 15.04 4.80 13.94
N ALA A 57 15.31 4.05 12.87
CA ALA A 57 15.70 2.64 12.89
C ALA A 57 14.79 1.72 13.73
N ILE A 58 13.49 2.04 13.81
CA ILE A 58 12.51 1.26 14.59
C ILE A 58 11.99 0.01 13.86
N LEU A 59 12.34 -0.13 12.58
CA LEU A 59 12.00 -1.28 11.74
C LEU A 59 13.27 -2.10 11.47
N PRO A 60 13.14 -3.41 11.18
CA PRO A 60 14.27 -4.20 10.70
C PRO A 60 14.89 -3.57 9.45
N LEU A 61 16.21 -3.73 9.29
CA LEU A 61 16.97 -3.16 8.19
C LEU A 61 16.30 -3.44 6.83
N GLY A 62 16.17 -2.40 6.00
CA GLY A 62 15.53 -2.47 4.68
C GLY A 62 14.00 -2.37 4.70
N ARG A 63 13.32 -2.67 5.81
CA ARG A 63 11.83 -2.69 5.84
C ARG A 63 11.18 -1.31 5.71
N GLY A 64 11.85 -0.26 6.17
CA GLY A 64 11.40 1.11 5.91
C GLY A 64 11.48 1.47 4.43
N GLN A 65 12.55 1.04 3.75
CA GLN A 65 12.71 1.24 2.31
C GLN A 65 11.68 0.43 1.51
N ASP A 66 11.47 -0.85 1.87
CA ASP A 66 10.43 -1.69 1.26
C ASP A 66 9.05 -1.00 1.30
N LEU A 67 8.70 -0.39 2.44
CA LEU A 67 7.44 0.34 2.61
C LEU A 67 7.36 1.62 1.77
N TYR A 68 8.48 2.32 1.63
CA TYR A 68 8.60 3.50 0.77
C TYR A 68 8.33 3.13 -0.69
N ASP A 69 9.04 2.12 -1.19
CA ASP A 69 8.95 1.67 -2.58
C ASP A 69 7.56 1.09 -2.88
N ALA A 70 6.98 0.34 -1.93
CA ALA A 70 5.61 -0.17 -2.06
C ALA A 70 4.57 0.96 -2.14
N LEU A 71 4.69 2.00 -1.31
CA LEU A 71 3.79 3.15 -1.35
C LEU A 71 3.92 3.93 -2.65
N GLU A 72 5.15 4.20 -3.08
CA GLU A 72 5.43 4.88 -4.35
C GLU A 72 4.82 4.10 -5.53
N PHE A 73 5.11 2.80 -5.61
CA PHE A 73 4.63 1.96 -6.71
C PHE A 73 3.11 1.92 -6.77
N ILE A 74 2.43 1.65 -5.65
CA ILE A 74 0.96 1.57 -5.61
C ILE A 74 0.33 2.94 -5.91
N ALA A 75 0.91 4.04 -5.42
CA ALA A 75 0.44 5.38 -5.72
C ALA A 75 0.59 5.73 -7.20
N MET A 76 1.71 5.34 -7.83
CA MET A 76 1.94 5.56 -9.25
C MET A 76 0.98 4.74 -10.11
N VAL A 77 0.76 3.46 -9.80
CA VAL A 77 -0.23 2.64 -10.50
C VAL A 77 -1.62 3.27 -10.43
N ARG A 78 -2.02 3.80 -9.26
CA ARG A 78 -3.30 4.50 -9.10
C ARG A 78 -3.35 5.79 -9.94
N ALA A 79 -2.30 6.61 -9.89
CA ALA A 79 -2.25 7.86 -10.62
C ALA A 79 -2.30 7.64 -12.14
N ARG A 80 -1.62 6.60 -12.65
CA ARG A 80 -1.65 6.23 -14.05
C ARG A 80 -3.04 5.82 -14.51
N HIS A 81 -3.68 4.92 -13.77
CA HIS A 81 -5.06 4.48 -14.04
C HIS A 81 -6.02 5.68 -14.13
N GLN A 82 -5.93 6.60 -13.17
CA GLN A 82 -6.77 7.80 -13.14
C GLN A 82 -6.45 8.75 -14.31
N ALA A 83 -5.18 8.91 -14.68
CA ALA A 83 -4.78 9.72 -15.83
C ALA A 83 -5.29 9.13 -17.16
N GLU A 84 -5.25 7.80 -17.31
CA GLU A 84 -5.77 7.09 -18.48
C GLU A 84 -7.28 7.24 -18.60
N SER A 85 -8.04 7.10 -17.50
CA SER A 85 -9.50 7.36 -17.49
C SER A 85 -9.82 8.79 -17.90
N LEU A 86 -9.11 9.79 -17.35
CA LEU A 86 -9.29 11.19 -17.73
C LEU A 86 -9.01 11.43 -19.21
N ALA A 87 -7.94 10.84 -19.76
CA ALA A 87 -7.60 10.96 -21.17
C ALA A 87 -8.64 10.29 -22.08
N ALA A 88 -9.32 9.25 -21.60
CA ALA A 88 -10.43 8.57 -22.28
C ALA A 88 -11.80 9.27 -22.10
N GLY A 89 -11.88 10.33 -21.29
CA GLY A 89 -13.16 11.00 -20.97
C GLY A 89 -14.05 10.21 -20.00
N GLU A 90 -13.47 9.27 -19.27
CA GLU A 90 -14.15 8.43 -18.26
C GLU A 90 -14.01 9.04 -16.85
N GLU A 91 -14.93 8.69 -15.94
CA GLU A 91 -14.83 9.09 -14.54
C GLU A 91 -13.72 8.28 -13.83
N PRO A 92 -12.70 8.92 -13.23
CA PRO A 92 -11.60 8.20 -12.60
C PRO A 92 -12.05 7.49 -11.32
N ASP A 93 -11.66 6.23 -11.18
CA ASP A 93 -11.96 5.44 -9.98
C ASP A 93 -10.69 4.90 -9.30
N ASN A 94 -10.85 3.87 -8.47
CA ASN A 94 -9.73 3.17 -7.82
C ASN A 94 -9.71 1.67 -8.16
N SER A 95 -10.48 1.24 -9.15
CA SER A 95 -10.72 -0.17 -9.47
C SER A 95 -9.86 -0.57 -10.67
N ILE A 96 -8.79 -1.29 -10.39
CA ILE A 96 -7.84 -1.71 -11.43
C ILE A 96 -8.12 -3.16 -11.80
N ASP A 97 -8.26 -3.41 -13.09
CA ASP A 97 -8.27 -4.76 -13.64
C ASP A 97 -6.81 -5.24 -13.81
N PRO A 98 -6.34 -6.25 -13.05
CA PRO A 98 -4.98 -6.77 -13.15
C PRO A 98 -4.65 -7.39 -14.51
N GLU A 99 -5.66 -7.73 -15.32
CA GLU A 99 -5.47 -8.27 -16.66
C GLU A 99 -5.06 -7.17 -17.65
N LYS A 100 -5.33 -5.89 -17.34
CA LYS A 100 -4.86 -4.73 -18.11
C LYS A 100 -3.42 -4.31 -17.77
N LEU A 101 -2.84 -4.84 -16.69
CA LEU A 101 -1.45 -4.57 -16.31
C LEU A 101 -0.49 -5.49 -17.06
N SER A 102 0.72 -4.99 -17.35
CA SER A 102 1.81 -5.83 -17.84
C SER A 102 2.18 -6.91 -16.80
N GLU A 103 2.85 -7.99 -17.24
CA GLU A 103 3.31 -9.05 -16.33
C GLU A 103 4.23 -8.49 -15.22
N PHE A 104 5.13 -7.58 -15.59
CA PHE A 104 6.03 -6.92 -14.66
C PHE A 104 5.26 -6.12 -13.61
N GLU A 105 4.32 -5.27 -14.03
CA GLU A 105 3.52 -4.47 -13.08
C GLU A 105 2.67 -5.35 -12.18
N ARG A 106 2.11 -6.44 -12.71
CA ARG A 106 1.33 -7.39 -11.93
C ARG A 106 2.20 -8.08 -10.87
N LYS A 107 3.44 -8.43 -11.19
CA LYS A 107 4.40 -8.99 -10.23
C LYS A 107 4.79 -7.96 -9.17
N SER A 108 5.17 -6.75 -9.57
CA SER A 108 5.55 -5.67 -8.65
C SER A 108 4.39 -5.26 -7.74
N LEU A 109 3.16 -5.22 -8.26
CA LEU A 109 1.96 -4.93 -7.47
C LEU A 109 1.73 -6.01 -6.40
N ARG A 110 1.95 -7.28 -6.76
CA ARG A 110 1.91 -8.40 -5.81
C ARG A 110 2.95 -8.26 -4.72
N ASP A 111 4.19 -7.94 -5.09
CA ASP A 111 5.29 -7.79 -4.14
C ASP A 111 5.02 -6.62 -3.17
N ALA A 112 4.51 -5.50 -3.67
CA ALA A 112 4.08 -4.37 -2.84
C ALA A 112 2.96 -4.75 -1.85
N PHE A 113 1.97 -5.54 -2.28
CA PHE A 113 0.93 -6.05 -1.37
C PHE A 113 1.45 -7.07 -0.35
N LEU A 114 2.45 -7.89 -0.71
CA LEU A 114 3.13 -8.77 0.25
C LEU A 114 3.87 -7.98 1.32
N ILE A 115 4.57 -6.91 0.93
CA ILE A 115 5.26 -5.99 1.85
C ILE A 115 4.25 -5.38 2.83
N LEU A 116 3.14 -4.83 2.33
CA LEU A 116 2.08 -4.29 3.18
C LEU A 116 1.53 -5.35 4.15
N GLY A 117 1.20 -6.54 3.65
CA GLY A 117 0.66 -7.61 4.50
C GLY A 117 1.63 -8.04 5.61
N ASN A 118 2.92 -8.10 5.32
CA ASN A 118 3.95 -8.41 6.31
C ASN A 118 4.13 -7.28 7.33
N ALA A 119 4.10 -6.03 6.89
CA ALA A 119 4.20 -4.87 7.77
C ALA A 119 2.97 -4.76 8.70
N GLN A 120 1.76 -5.06 8.22
CA GLN A 120 0.57 -5.12 9.07
C GLN A 120 0.64 -6.21 10.13
N LYS A 121 1.26 -7.36 9.83
CA LYS A 121 1.55 -8.39 10.86
C LYS A 121 2.56 -7.89 11.88
N PHE A 122 3.59 -7.18 11.42
CA PHE A 122 4.61 -6.60 12.30
C PHE A 122 4.04 -5.57 13.27
N LEU A 123 3.08 -4.73 12.83
CA LEU A 123 2.38 -3.79 13.73
C LEU A 123 1.77 -4.51 14.95
N LYS A 124 1.08 -5.65 14.74
CA LYS A 124 0.44 -6.41 15.81
C LYS A 124 1.43 -6.98 16.82
N TYR A 125 2.62 -7.34 16.34
CA TYR A 125 3.70 -7.81 17.19
C TYR A 125 4.34 -6.68 17.99
N ARG A 126 4.60 -5.53 17.34
CA ARG A 126 5.30 -4.39 17.95
C ARG A 126 4.43 -3.58 18.91
N TYR A 127 3.16 -3.38 18.59
CA TYR A 127 2.22 -2.56 19.35
C TYR A 127 1.10 -3.44 19.92
N GLN A 128 1.41 -4.17 20.99
CA GLN A 128 0.41 -4.99 21.69
C GLN A 128 -0.42 -4.11 22.66
N PRO A 129 -1.76 -4.12 22.56
CA PRO A 129 -2.60 -3.47 23.56
C PRO A 129 -2.35 -4.10 24.93
N GLY A 130 -1.97 -3.31 25.93
CA GLY A 130 -1.84 -3.77 27.32
C GLY A 130 -0.42 -4.06 27.81
N ARG A 131 0.62 -3.90 26.97
CA ARG A 131 2.00 -3.75 27.49
C ARG A 131 2.20 -2.29 27.93
N ALA A 132 1.71 -1.97 29.13
CA ALA A 132 2.25 -0.84 29.87
C ALA A 132 3.69 -1.20 30.27
N ASN A 133 4.62 -0.26 30.07
CA ASN A 133 5.97 -0.35 30.64
C ASN A 133 5.89 -0.42 32.17
#